data_AF-A0A251XDX1-F1
#
_entry.id   AF-A0A251XDX1-F1
#
_cell.length_a   1.000
_cell.length_b   1.000
_cell.length_c   1.000
_cell.angle_alpha   90.00
_cell.angle_beta   90.00
_cell.angle_gamma   90.00
#
_symmetry.space_group_name_H-M   'P 1'
#
loop_
_entity.id
_entity.type
_entity.pdbx_description
1 polymer ?
#
loop_
_entity_poly.entity_id
_entity_poly.type
_entity_poly.pdbx_seq_one_letter_code
_entity_poly.pdbx_strand_id
1 'polypeptide(L)'
;MALTLTILDMAGGDVPFAGAAVYVWHCDAAGGYSMYSDGITEETYLRGVQVAGDDGTVSFTSVFPACYSGRWPHIHFEVYPTVDDITDATKAVATSQAALPEDACTAVYALPEYAGSTANLAQVALDSDNVFGDDGGELQLGTVTGDATAGYRVALTARVDTATTPTAGSAPSGGGGGGMGGPGGTPPGGDR
;
A
#
# COMPACT_ATOMS: atom_id res chain seq x y z
N MET A 1 1.31 15.49 2.49
CA MET A 1 0.09 14.66 2.51
C MET A 1 -0.23 14.28 3.95
N ALA A 2 -1.50 14.35 4.34
CA ALA A 2 -1.99 13.69 5.55
C ALA A 2 -2.77 12.43 5.16
N LEU A 3 -2.42 11.27 5.71
CA LEU A 3 -3.16 10.02 5.55
C LEU A 3 -3.95 9.74 6.82
N THR A 4 -5.22 9.41 6.67
CA THR A 4 -6.08 8.91 7.75
C THR A 4 -6.65 7.56 7.35
N LEU A 5 -6.45 6.55 8.19
CA LEU A 5 -7.11 5.25 8.04
C LEU A 5 -8.09 5.07 9.19
N THR A 6 -9.31 4.66 8.89
CA THR A 6 -10.30 4.24 9.89
C THR A 6 -10.37 2.72 9.86
N ILE A 7 -9.98 2.06 10.95
CA ILE A 7 -9.93 0.61 11.06
C ILE A 7 -11.16 0.13 11.82
N LEU A 8 -11.94 -0.74 11.19
CA LEU A 8 -13.13 -1.36 11.77
C LEU A 8 -12.92 -2.86 11.94
N ASP A 9 -13.33 -3.42 13.08
CA ASP A 9 -13.37 -4.86 13.32
C ASP A 9 -14.73 -5.42 12.89
N MET A 10 -14.73 -6.20 11.81
CA MET A 10 -15.92 -6.82 11.25
C MET A 10 -16.48 -7.91 12.16
N ALA A 11 -15.61 -8.68 12.82
CA ALA A 11 -16.04 -9.77 13.69
C ALA A 11 -16.76 -9.25 14.94
N GLY A 12 -16.38 -8.06 15.41
CA GLY A 12 -17.04 -7.31 16.47
C GLY A 12 -18.33 -6.58 16.05
N GLY A 13 -18.75 -6.67 14.78
CA GLY A 13 -19.94 -6.00 14.25
C GLY A 13 -19.67 -4.62 13.64
N ASP A 14 -18.56 -4.47 12.89
CA ASP A 14 -18.10 -3.22 12.26
C ASP A 14 -17.84 -2.09 13.25
N VAL A 15 -17.36 -2.43 14.45
CA VAL A 15 -17.00 -1.45 15.49
C VAL A 15 -15.60 -0.91 15.26
N PRO A 16 -15.28 0.31 15.73
CA PRO A 16 -13.92 0.83 15.69
C PRO A 16 -12.91 -0.13 16.34
N PHE A 17 -11.82 -0.44 15.65
CA PHE A 17 -10.77 -1.31 16.16
C PHE A 17 -9.77 -0.52 17.01
N ALA A 18 -10.24 -0.02 18.15
CA ALA A 18 -9.43 0.77 19.07
C ALA A 18 -8.23 -0.02 19.60
N GLY A 19 -7.06 0.64 19.68
CA GLY A 19 -5.82 0.03 20.17
C GLY A 19 -5.07 -0.84 19.16
N ALA A 20 -5.63 -1.09 17.97
CA ALA A 20 -4.93 -1.76 16.89
C ALA A 20 -3.70 -0.95 16.45
N ALA A 21 -2.58 -1.62 16.20
CA ALA A 21 -1.40 -0.97 15.65
C ALA A 21 -1.40 -1.09 14.13
N VAL A 22 -1.18 0.04 13.45
CA VAL A 22 -1.18 0.11 11.99
C VAL A 22 0.19 0.52 11.51
N TYR A 23 0.84 -0.37 10.77
CA TYR A 23 2.09 -0.08 10.07
C TYR A 23 1.78 0.41 8.67
N VAL A 24 2.42 1.49 8.23
CA VAL A 24 2.27 2.08 6.89
C VAL A 24 3.62 2.21 6.22
N TRP A 25 3.70 1.91 4.92
CA TRP A 25 4.85 2.21 4.08
C TRP A 25 4.47 2.49 2.63
N HIS A 26 5.28 3.27 1.92
CA HIS A 26 5.10 3.53 0.49
C HIS A 26 6.41 3.97 -0.17
N CYS A 27 6.40 4.09 -1.52
CA CYS A 27 7.56 4.60 -2.26
C CYS A 27 7.74 6.11 -2.12
N ASP A 28 8.96 6.58 -2.35
CA ASP A 28 9.29 8.00 -2.46
C ASP A 28 8.78 8.63 -3.77
N ALA A 29 9.11 9.92 -3.97
CA ALA A 29 8.71 10.67 -5.16
C ALA A 29 9.40 10.19 -6.46
N ALA A 30 10.48 9.41 -6.37
CA ALA A 30 11.16 8.77 -7.50
C ALA A 30 10.69 7.32 -7.74
N GLY A 31 9.78 6.80 -6.91
CA GLY A 31 9.29 5.42 -6.97
C GLY A 31 10.17 4.40 -6.28
N GLY A 32 11.19 4.83 -5.53
CA GLY A 32 12.05 3.98 -4.72
C GLY A 32 11.41 3.63 -3.38
N TYR A 33 11.69 2.42 -2.87
CA TYR A 33 11.31 2.02 -1.53
C TYR A 33 12.56 1.97 -0.64
N SER A 34 12.57 2.72 0.46
CA SER A 34 13.56 2.57 1.53
C SER A 34 13.63 1.08 1.96
N MET A 35 14.75 0.58 2.44
CA MET A 35 14.96 -0.85 2.76
C MET A 35 14.98 -1.83 1.56
N TYR A 36 14.53 -1.45 0.36
CA TYR A 36 14.39 -2.40 -0.76
C TYR A 36 15.11 -1.96 -2.04
N SER A 37 15.07 -0.69 -2.40
CA SER A 37 15.66 -0.21 -3.65
C SER A 37 17.15 0.06 -3.51
N ASP A 38 17.90 -0.23 -4.58
CA ASP A 38 19.35 0.00 -4.65
C ASP A 38 19.70 1.44 -4.26
N GLY A 39 20.70 1.58 -3.39
CA GLY A 39 21.17 2.87 -2.90
C GLY A 39 20.39 3.44 -1.71
N ILE A 40 19.25 2.84 -1.33
CA ILE A 40 18.43 3.26 -0.17
C ILE A 40 18.02 2.06 0.72
N THR A 41 18.77 0.96 0.67
CA THR A 41 18.50 -0.26 1.45
C THR A 41 18.75 -0.10 2.96
N GLU A 42 19.59 0.85 3.36
CA GLU A 42 19.87 1.13 4.79
C GLU A 42 18.95 2.23 5.36
N GLU A 43 18.09 2.80 4.52
CA GLU A 43 17.17 3.87 4.92
C GLU A 43 15.84 3.32 5.41
N THR A 44 15.17 4.06 6.28
CA THR A 44 13.88 3.65 6.88
C THR A 44 12.79 4.73 6.78
N TYR A 45 13.00 5.77 5.95
CA TYR A 45 12.01 6.81 5.73
C TYR A 45 10.72 6.27 5.09
N LEU A 46 9.63 7.05 5.19
CA LEU A 46 8.31 6.72 4.60
C LEU A 46 7.73 5.40 5.11
N ARG A 47 8.07 5.07 6.35
CA ARG A 47 7.62 3.92 7.13
C ARG A 47 7.23 4.40 8.51
N GLY A 48 6.13 3.93 9.06
CA GLY A 48 5.71 4.38 10.39
C GLY A 48 4.58 3.56 10.98
N VAL A 49 4.46 3.65 12.30
CA VAL A 49 3.44 2.96 13.08
C VAL A 49 2.61 3.98 13.83
N GLN A 50 1.30 3.79 13.85
CA GLN A 50 0.40 4.49 14.76
C GLN A 50 -0.54 3.50 15.44
N VAL A 51 -1.02 3.86 16.62
CA VAL A 51 -2.03 3.08 17.35
C VAL A 51 -3.38 3.75 17.16
N ALA A 52 -4.39 2.98 16.78
CA ALA A 52 -5.74 3.46 16.53
C ALA A 52 -6.38 3.99 17.82
N GLY A 53 -6.96 5.19 17.73
CA GLY A 53 -7.73 5.79 18.83
C GLY A 53 -9.06 5.07 19.09
N ASP A 54 -9.85 5.58 20.04
CA ASP A 54 -11.16 5.01 20.40
C ASP A 54 -12.17 5.01 19.22
N ASP A 55 -11.97 5.88 18.24
CA ASP A 55 -12.75 5.95 17.01
C ASP A 55 -12.16 5.09 15.87
N GLY A 56 -11.13 4.30 16.16
CA GLY A 56 -10.49 3.39 15.20
C GLY A 56 -9.57 4.11 14.22
N THR A 57 -9.31 5.41 14.41
CA THR A 57 -8.52 6.20 13.46
C THR A 57 -7.04 6.20 13.77
N VAL A 58 -6.23 6.13 12.72
CA VAL A 58 -4.78 6.43 12.74
C VAL A 58 -4.48 7.53 11.73
N SER A 59 -3.50 8.38 12.03
CA SER A 59 -3.10 9.48 11.15
C SER A 59 -1.60 9.58 10.96
N PHE A 60 -1.17 9.80 9.72
CA PHE A 60 0.23 9.94 9.33
C PHE A 60 0.42 11.22 8.52
N THR A 61 1.57 11.87 8.68
CA THR A 61 2.02 12.93 7.78
C THR A 61 3.16 12.39 6.94
N SER A 62 3.01 12.44 5.61
CA SER A 62 3.99 11.92 4.66
C SER A 62 4.00 12.72 3.35
N VAL A 63 4.81 12.31 2.39
CA VAL A 63 4.71 12.75 0.98
C VAL A 63 3.67 11.90 0.25
N PHE A 64 3.25 12.35 -0.93
CA PHE A 64 2.42 11.54 -1.83
C PHE A 64 3.33 10.50 -2.51
N PRO A 65 2.93 9.23 -2.71
CA PRO A 65 3.78 8.25 -3.39
C PRO A 65 3.80 8.46 -4.91
N ALA A 66 4.95 8.17 -5.53
CA ALA A 66 5.07 8.14 -6.99
C ALA A 66 4.33 6.97 -7.63
N CYS A 67 4.23 7.00 -8.97
CA CYS A 67 3.91 5.82 -9.75
C CYS A 67 5.21 5.16 -10.20
N TYR A 68 5.53 3.99 -9.64
CA TYR A 68 6.58 3.14 -10.19
C TYR A 68 6.00 2.20 -11.26
N SER A 69 6.86 1.57 -12.06
CA SER A 69 6.42 0.73 -13.19
C SER A 69 5.63 -0.50 -12.73
N GLY A 70 4.50 -0.76 -13.39
CA GLY A 70 3.75 -2.02 -13.29
C GLY A 70 2.73 -2.12 -12.15
N ARG A 71 2.54 -1.07 -11.34
CA ARG A 71 1.53 -1.05 -10.27
C ARG A 71 0.83 0.31 -10.20
N TRP A 72 -0.47 0.30 -9.92
CA TRP A 72 -1.24 1.51 -9.64
C TRP A 72 -0.70 2.23 -8.39
N PRO A 73 -0.70 3.57 -8.28
CA PRO A 73 -0.22 4.28 -7.09
C PRO A 73 -0.94 3.89 -5.80
N HIS A 74 -0.17 3.57 -4.76
CA HIS A 74 -0.72 3.06 -3.51
C HIS A 74 0.13 3.36 -2.28
N ILE A 75 -0.49 3.20 -1.12
CA ILE A 75 0.14 3.18 0.20
C ILE A 75 -0.16 1.83 0.84
N HIS A 76 0.86 1.10 1.28
CA HIS A 76 0.66 -0.18 1.97
C HIS A 76 0.31 0.05 3.44
N PHE A 77 -0.47 -0.87 3.99
CA PHE A 77 -0.63 -0.95 5.42
C PHE A 77 -0.83 -2.38 5.92
N GLU A 78 -0.40 -2.60 7.16
CA GLU A 78 -0.68 -3.81 7.95
C GLU A 78 -1.38 -3.42 9.24
N VAL A 79 -2.31 -4.25 9.69
CA VAL A 79 -3.03 -4.08 10.95
C VAL A 79 -2.66 -5.21 11.89
N TYR A 80 -2.27 -4.84 13.10
CA TYR A 80 -1.92 -5.74 14.20
C TYR A 80 -2.91 -5.52 15.34
N PRO A 81 -3.30 -6.57 16.11
CA PRO A 81 -4.25 -6.43 17.21
C PRO A 81 -3.80 -5.42 18.27
N THR A 82 -2.49 -5.37 18.54
CA THR A 82 -1.89 -4.45 19.52
C THR A 82 -0.52 -3.95 19.06
N VAL A 83 0.01 -2.91 19.71
CA VAL A 83 1.36 -2.39 19.43
C VAL A 83 2.48 -3.39 19.75
N ASP A 84 2.27 -4.29 20.71
CA ASP A 84 3.28 -5.29 21.08
C ASP A 84 3.46 -6.36 20.00
N ASP A 85 2.41 -6.60 19.21
CA ASP A 85 2.40 -7.60 18.14
C ASP A 85 3.19 -7.16 16.90
N ILE A 86 3.51 -5.87 16.74
CA ILE A 86 4.11 -5.33 15.51
C ILE A 86 5.55 -5.77 15.25
N THR A 87 6.19 -6.34 16.27
CA THR A 87 7.56 -6.88 16.15
C THR A 87 7.60 -8.26 15.49
N ASP A 88 6.45 -8.89 15.28
CA ASP A 88 6.29 -10.19 14.64
C ASP A 88 5.29 -10.07 13.48
N ALA A 89 5.81 -10.01 12.25
CA ALA A 89 4.98 -9.88 11.05
C ALA A 89 3.93 -11.00 10.88
N THR A 90 4.12 -12.16 11.53
CA THR A 90 3.13 -13.25 11.50
C THR A 90 1.87 -12.96 12.31
N LYS A 91 1.89 -11.92 13.15
CA LYS A 91 0.76 -11.45 13.96
C LYS A 91 -0.15 -10.46 13.24
N ALA A 92 0.22 -9.98 12.05
CA ALA A 92 -0.66 -9.13 11.28
C ALA A 92 -2.00 -9.85 11.07
N VAL A 93 -3.12 -9.15 11.33
CA VAL A 93 -4.49 -9.62 11.11
C VAL A 93 -5.06 -9.14 9.77
N ALA A 94 -4.43 -8.14 9.15
CA ALA A 94 -4.69 -7.75 7.78
C ALA A 94 -3.44 -7.13 7.14
N THR A 95 -3.26 -7.39 5.84
CA THR A 95 -2.31 -6.69 4.97
C THR A 95 -3.10 -6.20 3.76
N SER A 96 -3.04 -4.91 3.48
CA SER A 96 -3.79 -4.31 2.38
C SER A 96 -3.09 -3.04 1.87
N GLN A 97 -3.72 -2.38 0.91
CA GLN A 97 -3.20 -1.20 0.23
C GLN A 97 -4.32 -0.18 0.04
N ALA A 98 -3.99 1.10 0.17
CA ALA A 98 -4.86 2.20 -0.21
C ALA A 98 -4.46 2.69 -1.61
N ALA A 99 -5.31 2.45 -2.61
CA ALA A 99 -5.16 2.97 -3.96
C ALA A 99 -5.47 4.48 -3.98
N LEU A 100 -4.81 5.22 -4.88
CA LEU A 100 -4.98 6.66 -5.01
C LEU A 100 -5.77 7.02 -6.28
N PRO A 101 -6.76 7.93 -6.22
CA PRO A 101 -7.50 8.39 -7.39
C PRO A 101 -6.61 8.96 -8.50
N GLU A 102 -6.98 8.67 -9.75
CA GLU A 102 -6.19 9.05 -10.93
C GLU A 102 -6.02 10.57 -11.07
N ASP A 103 -7.05 11.34 -10.74
CA ASP A 103 -7.03 12.80 -10.83
C ASP A 103 -6.01 13.42 -9.86
N ALA A 104 -5.97 12.94 -8.62
CA ALA A 104 -4.98 13.33 -7.62
C ALA A 104 -3.56 12.93 -8.06
N CYS A 105 -3.39 11.70 -8.55
CA CYS A 105 -2.12 11.22 -9.09
C CYS A 105 -1.63 12.10 -10.24
N THR A 106 -2.50 12.38 -11.22
CA THR A 106 -2.20 13.22 -12.38
C THR A 106 -1.77 14.63 -11.97
N ALA A 107 -2.46 15.22 -10.99
CA ALA A 107 -2.13 16.55 -10.48
C ALA A 107 -0.76 16.59 -9.77
N VAL A 108 -0.45 15.58 -8.95
CA VAL A 108 0.84 15.48 -8.25
C VAL A 108 1.99 15.21 -9.23
N TYR A 109 1.79 14.32 -10.20
CA TYR A 109 2.85 13.89 -11.11
C TYR A 109 3.23 14.92 -12.18
N ALA A 110 2.49 16.03 -12.26
CA ALA A 110 2.90 17.22 -13.01
C ALA A 110 4.07 17.99 -12.35
N LEU A 111 4.36 17.72 -11.07
CA LEU A 111 5.43 18.38 -10.33
C LEU A 111 6.82 17.79 -10.70
N PRO A 112 7.89 18.61 -10.77
CA PRO A 112 9.23 18.15 -11.12
C PRO A 112 9.79 17.04 -10.22
N GLU A 113 9.41 17.05 -8.94
CA GLU A 113 9.86 16.07 -7.94
C GLU A 113 9.41 14.63 -8.26
N TYR A 114 8.35 14.47 -9.08
CA TYR A 114 7.74 13.19 -9.44
C TYR A 114 8.08 12.74 -10.87
N ALA A 115 9.20 13.23 -11.41
CA ALA A 115 9.64 12.92 -12.78
C ALA A 115 9.58 11.40 -13.07
N GLY A 116 8.97 11.05 -14.21
CA GLY A 116 8.75 9.66 -14.63
C GLY A 116 7.40 9.08 -14.21
N SER A 117 6.78 9.56 -13.14
CA SER A 117 5.50 9.02 -12.65
C SER A 117 4.37 9.12 -13.68
N THR A 118 4.28 10.23 -14.42
CA THR A 118 3.28 10.40 -15.50
C THR A 118 3.42 9.35 -16.59
N ALA A 119 4.66 9.00 -16.96
CA ALA A 119 4.91 7.98 -17.98
C ALA A 119 4.54 6.59 -17.47
N ASN A 120 4.83 6.27 -16.21
CA ASN A 120 4.46 5.00 -15.59
C ASN A 120 2.94 4.87 -15.42
N LEU A 121 2.26 5.94 -14.98
CA LEU A 121 0.81 5.96 -14.79
C LEU A 121 0.09 5.66 -16.11
N ALA A 122 0.58 6.21 -17.23
CA ALA A 122 0.03 5.95 -18.56
C ALA A 122 0.16 4.50 -19.05
N GLN A 123 0.87 3.62 -18.32
CA GLN A 123 1.05 2.20 -18.66
C GLN A 123 0.25 1.25 -17.76
N VAL A 124 -0.50 1.78 -16.79
CA VAL A 124 -1.29 0.99 -15.82
C VAL A 124 -2.73 1.51 -15.78
N ALA A 125 -3.65 0.66 -15.34
CA ALA A 125 -5.03 1.04 -15.05
C ALA A 125 -5.50 0.31 -13.79
N LEU A 126 -6.25 1.02 -12.93
CA LEU A 126 -6.73 0.49 -11.64
C LEU A 126 -7.47 -0.85 -11.82
N ASP A 127 -8.40 -0.91 -12.78
CA ASP A 127 -9.21 -2.10 -13.11
C ASP A 127 -8.38 -3.30 -13.60
N SER A 128 -7.10 -3.11 -13.91
CA SER A 128 -6.18 -4.16 -14.37
C SER A 128 -4.98 -4.37 -13.44
N ASP A 129 -4.89 -3.63 -12.34
CA ASP A 129 -3.85 -3.84 -11.33
C ASP A 129 -4.06 -5.20 -10.67
N ASN A 130 -2.97 -5.94 -10.44
CA ASN A 130 -3.04 -7.29 -9.88
C ASN A 130 -3.45 -7.33 -8.40
N VAL A 131 -3.65 -6.18 -7.75
CA VAL A 131 -4.15 -6.08 -6.37
C VAL A 131 -5.56 -5.48 -6.34
N PHE A 132 -5.84 -4.46 -7.16
CA PHE A 132 -7.11 -3.72 -7.11
C PHE A 132 -8.12 -4.15 -8.20
N GLY A 133 -7.69 -4.90 -9.21
CA GLY A 133 -8.52 -5.19 -10.38
C GLY A 133 -9.71 -6.11 -10.11
N ASP A 134 -9.72 -6.87 -9.02
CA ASP A 134 -10.81 -7.81 -8.69
C ASP A 134 -12.14 -7.11 -8.41
N ASP A 135 -12.10 -5.90 -7.84
CA ASP A 135 -13.28 -5.06 -7.53
C ASP A 135 -13.16 -3.62 -8.04
N GLY A 136 -12.16 -3.34 -8.89
CA GLY A 136 -11.85 -1.98 -9.36
C GLY A 136 -11.39 -1.04 -8.25
N GLY A 137 -10.90 -1.58 -7.13
CA GLY A 137 -10.51 -0.85 -5.94
C GLY A 137 -11.69 -0.39 -5.08
N GLU A 138 -12.89 -0.96 -5.23
CA GLU A 138 -14.09 -0.55 -4.46
C GLU A 138 -13.81 -0.48 -2.95
N LEU A 139 -13.06 -1.44 -2.40
CA LEU A 139 -12.74 -1.49 -0.97
C LEU A 139 -11.45 -0.73 -0.58
N GLN A 140 -10.65 -0.31 -1.56
CA GLN A 140 -9.27 0.15 -1.35
C GLN A 140 -8.98 1.54 -1.93
N LEU A 141 -9.87 2.11 -2.73
CA LEU A 141 -9.72 3.44 -3.31
C LEU A 141 -9.95 4.51 -2.25
N GLY A 142 -8.88 5.21 -1.90
CA GLY A 142 -8.93 6.31 -0.93
C GLY A 142 -9.69 7.52 -1.47
N THR A 143 -10.35 8.26 -0.58
CA THR A 143 -10.85 9.59 -0.88
C THR A 143 -9.69 10.58 -0.75
N VAL A 144 -9.46 11.40 -1.79
CA VAL A 144 -8.41 12.42 -1.78
C VAL A 144 -9.00 13.81 -1.92
N THR A 145 -8.53 14.73 -1.08
CA THR A 145 -8.89 16.16 -1.12
C THR A 145 -7.66 17.03 -0.97
N GLY A 146 -7.80 18.33 -1.24
CA GLY A 146 -6.69 19.29 -1.19
C GLY A 146 -5.95 19.37 -2.52
N ASP A 147 -4.78 20.01 -2.50
CA ASP A 147 -3.96 20.26 -3.68
C ASP A 147 -2.47 20.42 -3.31
N ALA A 148 -1.62 20.68 -4.30
CA ALA A 148 -0.18 20.86 -4.10
C ALA A 148 0.21 22.07 -3.24
N THR A 149 -0.68 23.06 -3.07
CA THR A 149 -0.44 24.27 -2.26
C THR A 149 -0.89 24.09 -0.82
N ALA A 150 -2.12 23.59 -0.61
CA ALA A 150 -2.70 23.37 0.71
C ALA A 150 -2.27 22.03 1.35
N GLY A 151 -1.73 21.12 0.55
CA GLY A 151 -1.41 19.75 0.92
C GLY A 151 -2.58 18.79 0.74
N TYR A 152 -2.29 17.60 0.21
CA TYR A 152 -3.28 16.55 0.04
C TYR A 152 -3.67 15.86 1.35
N ARG A 153 -4.93 15.43 1.43
CA ARG A 153 -5.48 14.57 2.48
C ARG A 153 -6.04 13.31 1.84
N VAL A 154 -5.58 12.15 2.30
CA VAL A 154 -6.02 10.82 1.85
C VAL A 154 -6.76 10.16 3.01
N ALA A 155 -7.96 9.63 2.76
CA ALA A 155 -8.74 8.91 3.74
C ALA A 155 -9.23 7.57 3.19
N LEU A 156 -9.14 6.50 3.98
CA LEU A 156 -9.71 5.19 3.66
C LEU A 156 -10.31 4.55 4.92
N THR A 157 -11.46 3.89 4.78
CA THR A 157 -12.00 3.01 5.82
C THR A 157 -11.66 1.57 5.47
N ALA A 158 -10.88 0.90 6.32
CA ALA A 158 -10.51 -0.49 6.16
C ALA A 158 -11.29 -1.35 7.17
N ARG A 159 -12.06 -2.29 6.66
CA ARG A 159 -12.80 -3.27 7.46
C ARG A 159 -11.96 -4.54 7.55
N VAL A 160 -11.61 -4.95 8.77
CA VAL A 160 -10.72 -6.07 9.07
C VAL A 160 -11.55 -7.20 9.67
N ASP A 161 -11.49 -8.38 9.05
CA ASP A 161 -12.07 -9.60 9.60
C ASP A 161 -11.05 -10.29 10.52
N THR A 162 -11.14 -9.99 11.82
CA THR A 162 -10.26 -10.55 12.85
C THR A 162 -10.51 -12.04 13.16
N ALA A 163 -11.58 -12.63 12.63
CA ALA A 163 -11.91 -14.04 12.83
C ALA A 163 -11.24 -14.99 11.82
N THR A 164 -10.59 -14.44 10.79
CA THR A 164 -9.93 -15.20 9.74
C THR A 164 -8.42 -15.07 9.83
N THR A 165 -7.70 -16.12 9.48
CA THR A 165 -6.25 -16.02 9.27
C THR A 165 -6.03 -15.20 8.00
N PRO A 166 -5.31 -14.07 8.05
CA PRO A 166 -5.05 -13.30 6.84
C PRO A 166 -4.24 -14.13 5.84
N THR A 167 -4.68 -14.13 4.61
CA THR A 167 -3.86 -14.53 3.47
C THR A 167 -2.87 -13.41 3.20
N ALA A 168 -1.58 -13.66 3.45
CA ALA A 168 -0.54 -12.69 3.12
C ALA A 168 -0.59 -12.36 1.62
N GLY A 169 -0.84 -11.11 1.28
CA GLY A 169 -0.53 -10.60 -0.05
C GLY A 169 0.98 -10.64 -0.21
N SER A 170 1.48 -11.41 -1.18
CA SER A 170 2.92 -11.53 -1.43
C SER A 170 3.57 -10.16 -1.55
N ALA A 171 4.61 -9.91 -0.75
CA ALA A 171 5.44 -8.71 -0.89
C ALA A 171 5.95 -8.59 -2.34
N PRO A 172 6.05 -7.38 -2.92
CA PRO A 172 6.60 -7.22 -4.26
C PRO A 172 8.02 -7.81 -4.30
N SER A 173 8.27 -8.78 -5.16
CA SER A 173 9.65 -9.16 -5.48
C SER A 173 10.33 -7.94 -6.08
N GLY A 174 11.31 -7.37 -5.37
CA GLY A 174 12.08 -6.22 -5.85
C GLY A 174 12.54 -6.47 -7.29
N GLY A 175 12.07 -5.62 -8.21
CA GLY A 175 12.36 -5.72 -9.63
C GLY A 175 13.83 -5.45 -9.93
N GLY A 176 14.67 -6.47 -9.75
CA GLY A 176 16.05 -6.48 -10.23
C GLY A 176 16.06 -6.84 -11.71
N GLY A 177 16.01 -5.83 -12.58
CA GLY A 177 16.27 -6.01 -14.00
C GLY A 177 17.74 -6.28 -14.27
N GLY A 178 18.06 -7.49 -14.77
CA GLY A 178 19.28 -7.75 -15.53
C GLY A 178 19.96 -9.09 -15.24
N GLY A 179 19.93 -10.02 -16.20
CA GLY A 179 20.90 -11.14 -16.23
C GLY A 179 20.42 -12.44 -16.85
N MET A 180 20.56 -12.53 -18.18
CA MET A 180 20.77 -13.72 -19.04
C MET A 180 20.52 -15.16 -18.49
N GLY A 181 19.58 -15.86 -19.13
CA GLY A 181 19.78 -17.18 -19.76
C GLY A 181 19.93 -18.44 -18.88
N GLY A 182 18.94 -19.34 -18.95
CA GLY A 182 19.09 -20.75 -18.56
C GLY A 182 17.79 -21.56 -18.68
N PRO A 183 17.83 -22.84 -19.13
CA PRO A 183 16.77 -23.43 -19.94
C PRO A 183 15.57 -23.99 -19.15
N GLY A 184 14.43 -24.00 -19.83
CA GLY A 184 13.14 -24.47 -19.33
C GLY A 184 13.14 -25.92 -18.84
N GLY A 185 12.48 -26.13 -17.71
CA GLY A 185 12.07 -27.43 -17.21
C GLY A 185 10.61 -27.70 -17.56
N THR A 186 10.40 -28.73 -18.37
CA THR A 186 9.10 -29.32 -18.75
C THR A 186 8.30 -29.77 -17.51
N PRO A 187 6.96 -29.63 -17.47
CA PRO A 187 6.14 -30.14 -16.38
C PRO A 187 5.94 -31.66 -16.46
N PRO A 188 5.88 -32.40 -15.34
CA PRO A 188 5.54 -33.81 -15.34
C PRO A 188 4.03 -34.00 -15.53
N GLY A 189 3.66 -34.82 -16.51
CA GLY A 189 2.28 -35.25 -16.74
C GLY A 189 1.81 -36.23 -15.65
N GLY A 190 0.57 -36.02 -15.19
CA GLY A 190 -0.20 -37.00 -14.44
C GLY A 190 -1.14 -37.73 -15.38
N ASP A 191 -0.95 -39.05 -15.50
CA ASP A 191 -1.85 -39.98 -16.19
C ASP A 191 -3.08 -40.28 -15.31
N ARG A 192 -4.23 -40.36 -15.98
CA ARG A 192 -5.48 -41.12 -15.72
C ARG A 192 -6.03 -41.23 -14.31
#